data_AF-A0A661DTD6-F1
#
_entry.id   AF-A0A661DTD6-F1
#
_cell.length_a   1.000
_cell.length_b   1.000
_cell.length_c   1.000
_cell.angle_alpha   90.00
_cell.angle_beta   90.00
_cell.angle_gamma   90.00
#
_symmetry.space_group_name_H-M   'P 1'
#
loop_
_entity.id
_entity.type
_entity.pdbx_description
1 polymer ?
#
loop_
_entity_poly.entity_id
_entity_poly.type
_entity_poly.pdbx_seq_one_letter_code
_entity_poly.pdbx_strand_id
1 'polypeptide(L)' 'MILPNATLGVLGGGQLGRMFTLAAYSMGYRVVVLDPDPHSPAG' A
#
# COMPACT_ATOMS: atom_id res chain seq x y z
N MET A 1 -18.91 1.24 0.65
CA MET A 1 -17.98 1.64 1.73
C MET A 1 -16.90 0.59 1.81
N ILE A 2 -15.61 0.96 1.92
CA ILE A 2 -14.52 0.00 2.14
C ILE A 2 -14.26 -0.01 3.66
N LEU A 3 -14.39 -1.18 4.28
CA LEU A 3 -14.29 -1.35 5.73
C LEU A 3 -12.88 -1.81 6.14
N PRO A 4 -12.42 -1.48 7.36
CA PRO A 4 -11.19 -2.03 7.92
C PRO A 4 -11.13 -3.56 7.74
N ASN A 5 -9.93 -4.10 7.54
CA ASN A 5 -9.64 -5.47 7.11
C ASN A 5 -9.86 -5.77 5.60
N ALA A 6 -10.35 -4.82 4.80
CA ALA A 6 -10.29 -4.93 3.34
C ALA A 6 -8.84 -4.86 2.82
N THR A 7 -8.63 -5.29 1.58
CA THR A 7 -7.33 -5.17 0.90
C THR A 7 -7.36 -4.01 -0.10
N LEU A 8 -6.35 -3.14 -0.03
CA LEU A 8 -6.17 -2.00 -0.93
C LEU A 8 -5.02 -2.29 -1.91
N GLY A 9 -5.24 -2.05 -3.20
CA GLY A 9 -4.21 -2.18 -4.22
C GLY A 9 -3.56 -0.82 -4.54
N VAL A 10 -2.23 -0.80 -4.68
CA VAL A 10 -1.44 0.36 -5.08
C VAL A 10 -0.62 0.00 -6.32
N LEU A 11 -0.76 0.81 -7.38
CA LEU A 11 0.09 0.71 -8.57
C LEU A 11 1.17 1.79 -8.47
N GLY A 12 2.44 1.38 -8.38
CA GLY A 12 3.59 2.25 -8.14
C GLY A 12 4.01 2.28 -6.67
N GLY A 13 5.25 1.86 -6.43
CA GLY A 13 5.85 1.64 -5.12
C GLY A 13 6.80 2.74 -4.66
N GLY A 14 6.78 3.92 -5.28
CA GLY A 14 7.58 5.07 -4.86
C GLY A 14 7.25 5.62 -3.45
N GLN A 15 7.85 6.75 -3.06
CA GLN A 15 7.70 7.27 -1.69
C GLN A 15 6.23 7.57 -1.30
N LEU A 16 5.40 7.97 -2.25
CA LEU A 16 3.97 8.20 -2.00
C LEU A 16 3.22 6.89 -1.74
N GLY A 17 3.53 5.83 -2.47
CA GLY A 17 3.01 4.49 -2.22
C GLY A 17 3.38 3.98 -0.82
N ARG A 18 4.60 4.27 -0.37
CA ARG A 18 5.07 3.93 0.98
C ARG A 18 4.28 4.69 2.05
N MET A 19 4.13 6.01 1.89
CA MET A 19 3.34 6.84 2.80
C MET A 19 1.89 6.36 2.89
N PHE A 20 1.28 6.06 1.75
CA PHE A 20 -0.07 5.48 1.69
C PHE A 20 -0.15 4.15 2.43
N THR A 21 0.79 3.24 2.17
CA THR A 21 0.82 1.89 2.77
C THR A 21 0.94 1.96 4.29
N LEU A 22 1.78 2.86 4.81
CA LEU A 22 1.93 3.09 6.25
C LEU A 22 0.63 3.59 6.89
N ALA A 23 -0.06 4.53 6.24
CA ALA A 23 -1.35 5.03 6.73
C ALA A 23 -2.46 3.98 6.64
N ALA A 24 -2.50 3.20 5.56
CA ALA A 24 -3.46 2.11 5.40
C ALA A 24 -3.29 1.02 6.47
N TYR A 25 -2.04 0.66 6.80
CA TYR A 25 -1.76 -0.28 7.89
C TYR A 25 -2.19 0.25 9.26
N SER A 26 -1.99 1.53 9.56
CA SER A 26 -2.44 2.10 10.84
C SER A 26 -3.97 2.12 10.98
N MET A 27 -4.69 2.12 9.85
CA MET A 27 -6.15 2.01 9.79
C MET A 27 -6.68 0.56 9.74
N GLY A 28 -5.79 -0.45 9.80
CA GLY A 28 -6.17 -1.87 9.81
C GLY A 28 -6.50 -2.45 8.42
N TYR A 29 -6.00 -1.84 7.35
CA TYR A 29 -6.09 -2.39 6.00
C TYR A 29 -4.91 -3.29 5.68
N ARG A 30 -5.11 -4.22 4.75
CA ARG A 30 -4.04 -4.94 4.06
C ARG A 30 -3.72 -4.20 2.76
N VAL A 31 -2.46 -4.15 2.36
CA VAL A 31 -2.06 -3.46 1.13
C VAL A 31 -1.28 -4.40 0.22
N VAL A 32 -1.58 -4.35 -1.07
CA VAL A 32 -0.80 -5.01 -2.14
C VAL A 32 -0.24 -3.93 -3.05
N VAL A 33 1.07 -3.91 -3.20
CA VAL A 33 1.79 -2.98 -4.09
C VAL A 33 2.23 -3.75 -5.33
N LEU A 34 2.00 -3.18 -6.51
CA LEU A 34 2.60 -3.63 -7.76
C LEU A 34 3.54 -2.55 -8.28
N ASP A 35 4.83 -2.87 -8.37
CA ASP A 35 5.87 -2.03 -8.94
C ASP A 35 6.83 -2.92 -9.76
N PRO A 36 7.38 -2.43 -10.88
CA PRO A 36 8.41 -3.16 -11.62
C PRO A 36 9.74 -3.32 -10.86
N ASP A 37 10.06 -2.44 -9.91
CA ASP A 37 11.25 -2.53 -9.08
C ASP A 37 10.98 -3.41 -7.83
N PRO A 38 11.68 -4.55 -7.67
CA PRO A 38 11.54 -5.39 -6.48
C PRO A 38 12.11 -4.76 -5.20
N HIS A 39 12.76 -3.59 -5.30
CA HIS A 39 13.27 -2.81 -4.19
C HIS A 39 12.49 -1.51 -3.98
N SER A 40 11.25 -1.45 -4.49
CA SER A 40 10.43 -0.25 -4.41
C SER A 40 10.23 0.19 -2.95
N PRO A 41 10.21 1.51 -2.67
CA PRO A 41 10.01 2.01 -1.31
C PRO A 41 8.77 1.50 -0.56
N ALA A 42 7.70 1.14 -1.27
CA ALA A 42 6.42 0.75 -0.70
C ALA A 42 6.22 -0.79 -0.61
N GLY A 43 7.04 -1.55 -1.33
CA GLY A 43 6.92 -3.00 -1.46
C GLY A 43 8.12 -3.59 -2.17
#